data_AF-A0A851GJ39-F1
#
_entry.id   AF-A0A851GJ39-F1
#
_cell.length_a   1.000
_cell.length_b   1.000
_cell.length_c   1.000
_cell.angle_alpha   90.00
_cell.angle_beta   90.00
_cell.angle_gamma   90.00
#
_symmetry.space_group_name_H-M   'P 1'
#
loop_
_entity.id
_entity.type
_entity.pdbx_description
1 polymer ?
#
loop_
_entity_poly.entity_id
_entity_poly.type
_entity_poly.pdbx_seq_one_letter_code
_entity_poly.pdbx_strand_id
1 'polypeptide(L)'
;NGELTYAEVPQCGYSVQSADPGLPEGVSPTRVVAGGDGYVLNNGLLEVKIDSRGLVTGMLDLENQRQVIADGGQGNLLQIHKDYPNRWNAWDVDVFYKDQVENLDGPAEVE
;
A
#
# COMPACT_ATOMS: atom_id res chain seq x y z
N ASN A 1 -19.71 22.25 -3.49
CA ASN A 1 -19.05 21.21 -2.68
C ASN A 1 -19.51 19.87 -3.22
N GLY A 2 -18.70 19.21 -4.04
CA GLY A 2 -19.09 17.91 -4.63
C GLY A 2 -18.95 16.82 -3.59
N GLU A 3 -20.03 16.09 -3.33
CA GLU A 3 -20.01 14.86 -2.56
C GLU A 3 -19.36 13.76 -3.41
N LEU A 4 -18.48 12.95 -2.81
CA LEU A 4 -17.87 11.81 -3.50
C LEU A 4 -18.88 10.68 -3.57
N THR A 5 -18.98 10.02 -4.73
CA THR A 5 -19.85 8.86 -4.93
C THR A 5 -19.08 7.75 -5.64
N TYR A 6 -19.48 6.51 -5.39
CA TYR A 6 -18.96 5.37 -6.11
C TYR A 6 -19.45 5.37 -7.57
N ALA A 7 -18.56 5.07 -8.51
CA ALA A 7 -18.91 4.99 -9.91
C ALA A 7 -18.22 3.80 -10.57
N GLU A 8 -19.01 2.92 -11.17
CA GLU A 8 -18.52 1.92 -12.12
C GLU A 8 -18.54 2.54 -13.51
N VAL A 9 -17.40 2.49 -14.20
CA VAL A 9 -17.25 3.03 -15.55
C VAL A 9 -16.64 1.94 -16.43
N PRO A 10 -17.27 1.58 -17.57
CA PRO A 10 -16.70 0.59 -18.48
C PRO A 10 -15.40 1.11 -19.11
N GLN A 11 -14.52 0.19 -19.50
CA GLN A 11 -13.30 0.54 -20.24
C GLN A 11 -13.65 1.33 -21.50
N CYS A 12 -12.95 2.44 -21.73
CA CYS A 12 -13.18 3.35 -22.86
C CYS A 12 -14.63 3.87 -22.99
N GLY A 13 -15.39 3.97 -21.91
CA GLY A 13 -16.76 4.47 -21.92
C GLY A 13 -17.06 5.51 -20.84
N TYR A 14 -18.36 5.71 -20.59
CA TYR A 14 -18.87 6.61 -19.55
C TYR A 14 -20.03 5.92 -18.81
N SER A 15 -20.30 6.38 -17.59
CA SER A 15 -21.53 6.07 -16.86
C SER A 15 -22.23 7.37 -16.44
N VAL A 16 -23.54 7.31 -16.29
CA VAL A 16 -24.36 8.44 -15.85
C VAL A 16 -24.99 8.06 -14.53
N GLN A 17 -24.66 8.80 -13.47
CA GLN A 17 -25.22 8.60 -12.14
C GLN A 17 -26.34 9.61 -11.90
N SER A 18 -27.56 9.12 -11.68
CA SER A 18 -28.74 9.94 -11.33
C SER A 18 -28.98 10.02 -9.81
N ALA A 19 -28.32 9.14 -9.04
CA ALA A 19 -28.36 9.07 -7.58
C ALA A 19 -27.06 8.41 -7.08
N ASP A 20 -26.79 8.49 -5.78
CA ASP A 20 -25.69 7.76 -5.16
C ASP A 20 -26.02 6.26 -5.14
N PRO A 21 -25.25 5.40 -5.85
CA PRO A 21 -25.48 3.96 -5.84
C PRO A 21 -25.08 3.31 -4.51
N GLY A 22 -24.40 4.05 -3.63
CA GLY A 22 -23.76 3.48 -2.45
C GLY A 22 -22.50 2.68 -2.81
N LEU A 23 -21.86 2.10 -1.80
CA LEU A 23 -20.69 1.24 -1.99
C LEU A 23 -21.11 -0.17 -2.42
N PRO A 24 -20.24 -0.91 -3.13
CA PRO A 24 -20.46 -2.31 -3.44
C PRO A 24 -20.68 -3.16 -2.18
N GLU A 25 -21.33 -4.31 -2.35
CA GLU A 25 -21.49 -5.29 -1.27
C GLU A 25 -20.12 -5.68 -0.66
N GLY A 26 -20.08 -5.77 0.67
CA GLY A 26 -18.84 -6.08 1.40
C GLY A 26 -17.86 -4.90 1.55
N VAL A 27 -18.09 -3.78 0.86
CA VAL A 27 -17.27 -2.58 0.99
C VAL A 27 -17.92 -1.62 1.99
N SER A 28 -17.12 -1.11 2.91
CA SER A 28 -17.51 -0.04 3.84
C SER A 28 -16.58 1.16 3.69
N PRO A 29 -17.04 2.37 4.08
CA PRO A 29 -16.15 3.52 4.12
C PRO A 29 -14.93 3.20 4.99
N THR A 30 -13.73 3.57 4.54
CA THR A 30 -12.50 3.26 5.26
C THR A 30 -12.56 3.85 6.67
N ARG A 31 -12.59 2.97 7.67
CA ARG A 31 -12.46 3.31 9.08
C ARG A 31 -10.99 3.24 9.47
N VAL A 32 -10.54 4.28 10.16
CA VAL A 32 -9.21 4.33 10.75
C VAL A 32 -9.35 4.31 12.27
N VAL A 33 -8.66 3.38 12.93
CA VAL A 33 -8.59 3.30 14.39
C VAL A 33 -7.13 3.47 14.79
N ALA A 34 -6.83 4.48 15.60
CA ALA A 34 -5.55 4.57 16.27
C ALA A 34 -5.50 3.56 17.43
N GLY A 35 -4.41 2.81 17.54
CA GLY A 35 -4.22 1.83 18.59
C GLY A 35 -2.74 1.59 18.86
N GLY A 36 -2.31 1.69 20.11
CA GLY A 36 -0.89 1.68 20.46
C GLY A 36 -0.16 2.87 19.84
N ASP A 37 0.89 2.59 19.08
CA ASP A 37 1.71 3.55 18.33
C ASP A 37 1.38 3.60 16.83
N GLY A 38 0.31 2.92 16.38
CA GLY A 38 -0.03 2.81 14.96
C GLY A 38 -1.51 2.97 14.63
N TYR A 39 -1.89 2.48 13.45
CA TYR A 39 -3.22 2.56 12.89
C TYR A 39 -3.69 1.20 12.37
N VAL A 40 -4.99 0.95 12.53
CA VAL A 40 -5.71 -0.13 11.86
C VAL A 40 -6.69 0.50 10.88
N LEU A 41 -6.54 0.18 9.60
CA LEU A 41 -7.41 0.63 8.52
C LEU A 41 -8.29 -0.55 8.11
N ASN A 42 -9.61 -0.32 8.01
CA ASN A 42 -10.56 -1.34 7.58
C ASN A 42 -11.59 -0.73 6.61
N ASN A 43 -11.83 -1.38 5.48
CA ASN A 43 -12.82 -0.96 4.48
C ASN A 43 -13.83 -2.07 4.15
N GLY A 44 -13.99 -3.07 5.02
CA GLY A 44 -14.83 -4.25 4.77
C GLY A 44 -14.19 -5.35 3.91
N LEU A 45 -13.17 -5.03 3.11
CA LEU A 45 -12.43 -6.00 2.29
C LEU A 45 -11.09 -6.40 2.92
N LEU A 46 -10.37 -5.42 3.47
CA LEU A 46 -9.06 -5.60 4.08
C LEU A 46 -9.06 -5.01 5.49
N GLU A 47 -8.29 -5.64 6.39
CA GLU A 47 -7.80 -5.00 7.61
C GLU A 47 -6.28 -4.84 7.51
N VAL A 48 -5.79 -3.60 7.56
CA VAL A 48 -4.37 -3.27 7.40
C VAL A 48 -3.85 -2.66 8.70
N LYS A 49 -2.75 -3.20 9.21
CA LYS A 49 -2.04 -2.69 10.39
C LYS A 49 -0.81 -1.91 9.93
N ILE A 50 -0.73 -0.65 10.36
CA ILE A 50 0.38 0.25 10.09
C ILE A 50 0.98 0.66 11.43
N ASP A 51 2.30 0.53 11.59
CA ASP A 51 2.98 0.94 12.83
C ASP A 51 3.37 2.44 12.83
N SER A 52 3.99 2.90 13.91
CA SER A 52 4.48 4.29 14.07
C SER A 52 5.49 4.72 13.02
N ARG A 53 6.17 3.77 12.37
CA ARG A 53 7.15 4.02 11.31
C ARG A 53 6.49 4.18 9.94
N GLY A 54 5.18 3.92 9.84
CA GLY A 54 4.46 3.90 8.56
C GLY A 54 4.60 2.57 7.80
N LEU A 55 5.11 1.52 8.44
CA LEU A 55 5.29 0.21 7.83
C LEU A 55 4.02 -0.62 7.98
N VAL A 56 3.65 -1.34 6.92
CA VAL A 56 2.52 -2.28 6.95
C VAL A 56 2.98 -3.57 7.61
N THR A 57 2.61 -3.78 8.87
CA THR A 57 3.00 -4.95 9.67
C THR A 57 2.01 -6.10 9.58
N GLY A 58 0.85 -5.86 8.95
CA GLY A 58 -0.13 -6.89 8.69
C GLY A 58 -1.19 -6.44 7.69
N MET A 59 -1.67 -7.38 6.90
CA MET A 59 -2.78 -7.20 5.98
C MET A 59 -3.61 -8.47 5.96
N LEU A 60 -4.81 -8.41 6.52
CA LEU A 60 -5.78 -9.49 6.52
C LEU A 60 -6.76 -9.27 5.36
N ASP A 61 -6.79 -10.23 4.45
CA ASP A 61 -7.80 -10.35 3.41
C ASP A 61 -9.05 -10.97 4.02
N LEU A 62 -10.10 -10.17 4.17
CA LEU A 62 -11.34 -10.57 4.87
C LEU A 62 -12.23 -11.47 3.99
N GLU A 63 -12.07 -11.43 2.68
CA GLU A 63 -12.82 -12.31 1.78
C GLU A 63 -12.26 -13.74 1.86
N ASN A 64 -10.93 -13.87 1.75
CA ASN A 64 -10.26 -15.17 1.74
C ASN A 64 -9.77 -15.63 3.10
N GLN A 65 -9.99 -14.85 4.16
CA GLN A 65 -9.62 -15.14 5.54
C GLN A 65 -8.14 -15.51 5.69
N ARG A 66 -7.25 -14.72 5.06
CA ARG A 66 -5.81 -15.01 5.04
C ARG A 66 -4.95 -13.79 5.35
N GLN A 67 -3.85 -14.04 6.03
CA GLN A 67 -2.81 -13.04 6.23
C GLN A 67 -1.95 -12.94 4.96
N VAL A 68 -1.87 -11.75 4.37
CA VAL A 68 -1.13 -11.48 3.12
C VAL A 68 0.33 -11.16 3.40
N ILE A 69 0.62 -10.44 4.50
CA ILE A 69 1.99 -10.20 4.96
C ILE A 69 2.44 -11.36 5.83
N ALA A 70 3.52 -12.04 5.42
CA ALA A 70 4.09 -13.14 6.18
C ALA A 70 4.51 -12.70 7.61
N ASP A 71 4.57 -13.65 8.54
CA ASP A 71 4.96 -13.37 9.91
C ASP A 71 6.36 -12.71 9.98
N GLY A 72 6.44 -11.57 10.65
CA GLY A 72 7.66 -10.75 10.72
C GLY A 72 7.99 -9.95 9.44
N GLY A 73 7.20 -10.14 8.37
CA GLY A 73 7.29 -9.36 7.14
C GLY A 73 6.76 -7.94 7.31
N GLN A 74 7.24 -7.05 6.44
CA GLN A 74 6.84 -5.64 6.43
C GLN A 74 6.57 -5.22 4.99
N GLY A 75 5.39 -4.63 4.76
CA GLY A 75 5.06 -3.91 3.53
C GLY A 75 5.36 -2.43 3.67
N ASN A 76 5.37 -1.71 2.55
CA ASN A 76 5.70 -0.28 2.49
C ASN A 76 7.10 0.06 3.05
N LEU A 77 8.01 -0.92 3.11
CA LEU A 77 9.39 -0.70 3.51
C LEU A 77 10.16 -0.08 2.34
N LEU A 78 10.57 1.17 2.50
CA LEU A 78 11.43 1.83 1.54
C LEU A 78 12.85 1.27 1.66
N GLN A 79 13.51 1.08 0.52
CA GLN A 79 14.83 0.48 0.45
C GLN A 79 15.73 1.30 -0.48
N ILE A 80 16.95 1.59 -0.03
CA ILE A 80 17.98 2.19 -0.87
C ILE A 80 18.84 1.07 -1.43
N HIS A 81 18.96 1.07 -2.76
CA HIS A 81 19.87 0.19 -3.48
C HIS A 81 20.99 1.00 -4.12
N LYS A 82 22.22 0.51 -3.97
CA LYS A 82 23.38 1.08 -4.66
C LYS A 82 23.44 0.51 -6.08
N ASP A 83 23.23 1.37 -7.06
CA ASP A 83 23.26 1.01 -8.47
C ASP A 83 24.58 1.48 -9.11
N TYR A 84 25.63 0.68 -8.93
CA TYR A 84 26.94 0.87 -9.56
C TYR A 84 27.17 -0.25 -10.58
N PRO A 85 26.70 -0.11 -11.83
CA PRO A 85 26.87 -1.14 -12.84
C PRO A 85 28.35 -1.32 -13.24
N ASN A 86 28.70 -2.53 -13.67
CA ASN A 86 30.04 -2.87 -14.15
C ASN A 86 30.44 -2.10 -15.41
N ARG A 87 29.46 -1.75 -16.25
CA ARG A 87 29.65 -1.00 -17.51
C ARG A 87 28.51 -0.01 -17.70
N TRP A 88 28.81 1.07 -18.43
CA TRP A 88 27.85 2.08 -18.87
C TRP A 88 26.93 2.60 -17.76
N ASN A 89 27.53 3.40 -16.87
CA ASN A 89 26.80 4.15 -15.86
C ASN A 89 25.62 4.92 -16.49
N ALA A 90 24.47 4.92 -15.80
CA ALA A 90 23.19 5.50 -16.22
C ALA A 90 22.41 4.76 -17.34
N TRP A 91 22.90 3.61 -17.82
CA TRP A 91 22.19 2.80 -18.84
C TRP A 91 21.91 1.38 -18.37
N ASP A 92 22.84 0.79 -17.61
CA ASP A 92 22.69 -0.56 -17.09
C ASP A 92 22.34 -0.54 -15.60
N VAL A 93 21.50 -1.49 -15.19
CA VAL A 93 21.27 -1.87 -13.79
C VAL A 93 21.63 -3.34 -13.67
N ASP A 94 22.72 -3.63 -12.97
CA ASP A 94 23.21 -5.00 -12.84
C ASP A 94 22.53 -5.72 -11.67
N VAL A 95 22.21 -7.01 -11.83
CA VAL A 95 21.40 -7.80 -10.85
C VAL A 95 21.90 -7.77 -9.40
N PHE A 96 23.21 -7.60 -9.20
CA PHE A 96 23.84 -7.54 -7.86
C PHE A 96 23.55 -6.23 -7.11
N TYR A 97 22.84 -5.26 -7.72
CA TYR A 97 22.30 -4.09 -7.00
C TYR A 97 21.41 -4.49 -5.81
N LYS A 98 20.88 -5.72 -5.83
CA LYS A 98 20.07 -6.30 -4.75
C LYS A 98 20.90 -6.86 -3.59
N ASP A 99 22.20 -7.06 -3.78
CA ASP A 99 23.07 -7.67 -2.76
C ASP A 99 23.43 -6.66 -1.65
N GLN A 100 23.38 -5.36 -1.96
CA GLN A 100 23.54 -4.28 -0.99
C GLN A 100 22.25 -3.45 -0.92
N VAL A 101 21.48 -3.70 0.12
CA VAL A 101 20.24 -2.99 0.40
C VAL A 101 20.29 -2.36 1.79
N GLU A 102 19.84 -1.11 1.87
CA GLU A 102 19.60 -0.42 3.13
C GLU A 102 18.10 -0.26 3.32
N ASN A 103 17.58 -0.76 4.43
CA ASN A 103 16.18 -0.63 4.80
C ASN A 103 15.97 0.70 5.51
N LEU A 104 14.99 1.48 5.07
CA LEU A 104 14.58 2.71 5.73
C LEU A 104 13.38 2.44 6.62
N ASP A 105 13.65 1.96 7.84
CA ASP A 105 12.65 1.70 8.88
C ASP A 105 12.60 2.80 9.95
N GLY A 106 13.09 3.98 9.60
CA GLY A 106 13.04 5.20 10.39
C GLY A 106 13.28 6.43 9.51
N PRO A 107 13.28 7.64 10.11
CA PRO A 107 13.65 8.86 9.40
C PRO A 107 15.03 8.72 8.76
N ALA A 108 15.14 9.09 7.49
CA ALA A 108 16.39 9.06 6.75
C ALA A 108 16.52 10.32 5.89
N GLU A 109 17.75 10.75 5.66
CA GLU A 109 18.11 11.88 4.81
C GLU A 109 19.11 11.41 3.77
N VAL A 110 19.04 11.99 2.57
CA VAL A 110 20.02 11.80 1.51
C VAL A 110 20.63 13.16 1.24
N GLU A 111 21.94 13.26 1.37
CA GLU A 111 22.73 14.44 0.98
C GLU A 111 23.07 14.44 -0.52
#